data_AF-A0A1Y1QDN1-F1
#
_entry.id   AF-A0A1Y1QDN1-F1
#
_cell.length_a   1.000
_cell.length_b   1.000
_cell.length_c   1.000
_cell.angle_alpha   90.00
_cell.angle_beta   90.00
_cell.angle_gamma   90.00
#
_symmetry.space_group_name_H-M   'P 1'
#
loop_
_entity.id
_entity.type
_entity.pdbx_description
1 polymer ?
#
loop_
_entity_poly.entity_id
_entity_poly.type
_entity_poly.pdbx_seq_one_letter_code
_entity_poly.pdbx_strand_id
1 'polypeptide(L)'
;NNILSEFFLGKEKYVSLSAPSAIGESLELLYNHNIASGMALDAALDSLLESIDPSVLLKRFERYRPMDNRRNPDAWAWMMYRHYYSKLAGNSRLGFAQVFKDVFSQVYDKEMRKLKKENDNESFL
;
A
#
# COMPACT_ATOMS: atom_id res chain seq x y z
N ASN A 1 34.29 -36.08 -28.22
CA ASN A 1 33.35 -36.36 -27.12
C ASN A 1 33.64 -35.46 -25.93
N ASN A 2 33.06 -34.25 -25.89
CA ASN A 2 32.80 -33.52 -24.62
C ASN A 2 32.01 -32.19 -24.79
N ILE A 3 31.54 -31.84 -25.99
CA ILE A 3 30.78 -30.59 -26.19
C ILE A 3 29.31 -30.77 -25.75
N LEU A 4 28.77 -32.00 -25.84
CA LEU A 4 27.40 -32.32 -25.45
C LEU A 4 27.21 -32.38 -23.92
N SER A 5 28.23 -32.78 -23.16
CA SER A 5 28.19 -32.77 -21.69
C SER A 5 28.25 -31.34 -21.15
N GLU A 6 29.03 -30.47 -21.78
CA GLU A 6 29.16 -29.06 -21.38
C GLU A 6 27.87 -28.27 -21.60
N PHE A 7 27.09 -28.61 -22.64
CA PHE A 7 25.77 -28.00 -22.88
C PHE A 7 24.71 -28.45 -21.85
N PHE A 8 24.85 -29.65 -21.27
CA PHE A 8 23.91 -30.17 -20.26
C PHE A 8 24.32 -29.89 -18.81
N LEU A 9 25.57 -29.47 -18.55
CA LEU A 9 26.09 -29.16 -17.22
C LEU A 9 26.01 -27.67 -16.84
N GLY A 10 25.50 -26.80 -17.72
CA GLY A 10 25.11 -25.43 -17.40
C GLY A 10 23.82 -25.38 -16.58
N LYS A 11 23.81 -26.04 -15.42
CA LYS A 11 22.65 -26.23 -14.55
C LYS A 11 22.38 -25.08 -13.58
N GLU A 12 22.71 -23.85 -13.97
CA GLU A 12 22.39 -22.66 -13.18
C GLU A 12 21.71 -21.62 -14.07
N LYS A 13 20.46 -21.28 -13.75
CA LYS A 13 19.63 -20.19 -14.32
C LYS A 13 18.87 -20.40 -15.64
N TYR A 14 18.47 -21.63 -15.99
CA TYR A 14 17.51 -21.87 -17.09
C TYR A 14 16.34 -22.77 -16.63
N VAL A 15 15.62 -22.38 -15.58
CA VAL A 15 14.49 -23.19 -15.03
C VAL A 15 13.09 -22.59 -15.28
N SER A 16 12.97 -21.35 -15.77
CA SER A 16 11.68 -20.66 -15.98
C SER A 16 11.02 -20.88 -17.36
N LEU A 17 11.45 -21.88 -18.15
CA LEU A 17 10.95 -22.07 -19.53
C LEU A 17 10.12 -23.35 -19.74
N SER A 18 9.88 -24.15 -18.70
CA SER A 18 8.92 -25.26 -18.81
C SER A 18 7.50 -24.72 -18.57
N ALA A 19 6.55 -25.07 -19.44
CA ALA A 19 5.15 -24.62 -19.29
C ALA A 19 4.56 -24.92 -17.89
N PRO A 20 4.85 -26.07 -17.24
CA PRO A 20 4.44 -26.30 -15.84
C PRO A 20 5.11 -25.36 -14.83
N SER A 21 6.41 -25.07 -14.98
CA SER A 21 7.13 -24.16 -14.09
C SER A 21 6.61 -22.72 -14.19
N ALA A 22 6.31 -22.25 -15.40
CA ALA A 22 5.73 -20.93 -15.62
C ALA A 22 4.33 -20.78 -15.00
N ILE A 23 3.53 -21.86 -14.99
CA ILE A 23 2.23 -21.89 -14.31
C ILE A 23 2.41 -21.81 -12.79
N GLY A 24 3.36 -22.57 -12.24
CA GLY A 24 3.70 -22.52 -10.81
C GLY A 24 4.08 -21.10 -10.35
N GLU A 25 5.02 -20.49 -11.07
CA GLU A 25 5.46 -19.11 -10.82
C GLU A 25 4.31 -18.09 -10.95
N SER A 26 3.39 -18.30 -11.91
CA SER A 26 2.22 -17.45 -12.06
C SER A 26 1.22 -17.59 -10.91
N LEU A 27 0.97 -18.81 -10.43
CA LEU A 27 0.08 -19.06 -9.29
C LEU A 27 0.66 -18.48 -8.00
N GLU A 28 1.97 -18.62 -7.81
CA GLU A 28 2.70 -18.04 -6.69
C GLU A 28 2.66 -16.50 -6.72
N LEU A 29 2.87 -15.91 -7.90
CA LEU A 29 2.71 -14.46 -8.08
C LEU A 29 1.29 -13.99 -7.75
N LEU A 30 0.25 -14.72 -8.18
CA LEU A 30 -1.14 -14.41 -7.86
C LEU A 30 -1.43 -14.54 -6.36
N TYR A 31 -0.87 -15.56 -5.70
CA TYR A 31 -1.00 -15.74 -4.27
C TYR A 31 -0.38 -14.58 -3.49
N ASN A 32 0.87 -14.23 -3.83
CA ASN A 32 1.58 -13.10 -3.24
C ASN A 32 0.85 -11.77 -3.48
N HIS A 33 0.33 -11.57 -4.69
CA HIS A 33 -0.48 -10.39 -5.02
C HIS A 33 -1.73 -10.30 -4.13
N ASN A 34 -2.44 -11.40 -3.90
CA ASN A 34 -3.63 -11.41 -3.05
C ASN A 34 -3.29 -11.07 -1.59
N ILE A 35 -2.21 -11.64 -1.05
CA ILE A 35 -1.75 -11.31 0.32
C ILE A 35 -1.39 -9.83 0.43
N ALA A 36 -0.50 -9.35 -0.45
CA ALA A 36 -0.04 -7.97 -0.40
C ALA A 36 -1.20 -6.98 -0.60
N SER A 37 -2.16 -7.32 -1.48
CA SER A 37 -3.35 -6.50 -1.71
C SER A 37 -4.29 -6.48 -0.51
N GLY A 38 -4.49 -7.61 0.18
CA GLY A 38 -5.27 -7.67 1.42
C GLY A 38 -4.67 -6.78 2.51
N MET A 39 -3.37 -6.93 2.78
CA MET A 39 -2.68 -6.13 3.79
C MET A 39 -2.66 -4.64 3.46
N ALA A 40 -2.49 -4.30 2.18
CA ALA A 40 -2.53 -2.93 1.71
C ALA A 40 -3.93 -2.31 1.80
N LEU A 41 -4.98 -3.11 1.54
CA LEU A 41 -6.37 -2.67 1.66
C LEU A 41 -6.73 -2.37 3.11
N ASP A 42 -6.40 -3.27 4.05
CA ASP A 42 -6.63 -3.06 5.47
C ASP A 42 -5.94 -1.78 5.97
N ALA A 43 -4.65 -1.63 5.66
CA ALA A 43 -3.88 -0.45 6.08
C ALA A 43 -4.41 0.86 5.46
N ALA A 44 -4.84 0.83 4.21
CA ALA A 44 -5.38 2.01 3.53
C ALA A 44 -6.76 2.40 4.08
N LEU A 45 -7.61 1.43 4.45
CA LEU A 45 -8.88 1.67 5.12
C LEU A 45 -8.68 2.23 6.53
N ASP A 46 -7.75 1.67 7.30
CA ASP A 46 -7.40 2.18 8.62
C ASP A 46 -6.93 3.64 8.54
N SER A 47 -6.04 3.96 7.60
CA SER A 47 -5.58 5.33 7.39
C SER A 47 -6.71 6.29 7.00
N LEU A 48 -7.67 5.81 6.20
CA LEU A 48 -8.85 6.57 5.85
C LEU A 48 -9.71 6.88 7.08
N LEU A 49 -9.97 5.88 7.92
CA LEU A 49 -10.73 6.04 9.17
C LEU A 49 -10.02 6.98 10.15
N GLU A 50 -8.71 6.84 10.32
CA GLU A 50 -7.89 7.76 11.14
C GLU A 50 -7.95 9.20 10.62
N SER A 51 -8.01 9.40 9.30
CA SER A 51 -8.04 10.74 8.69
C SER A 51 -9.32 11.51 9.01
N ILE A 52 -10.42 10.80 9.28
CA ILE A 52 -11.72 11.37 9.65
C ILE A 52 -12.01 11.30 11.13
N ASP A 53 -11.11 10.73 11.93
CA ASP A 53 -11.26 10.65 13.38
C ASP A 53 -11.46 12.06 13.97
N PRO A 54 -12.54 12.29 14.75
CA PRO A 54 -12.85 13.61 15.29
C PRO A 54 -11.70 14.20 16.12
N SER A 55 -10.98 13.38 16.89
CA SER A 55 -9.90 13.85 17.75
C SER A 55 -8.67 14.27 16.93
N VAL A 56 -8.36 13.52 15.87
CA VAL A 56 -7.30 13.84 14.90
C VAL A 56 -7.62 15.15 14.18
N LEU A 57 -8.87 15.32 13.75
CA LEU A 57 -9.34 16.53 13.08
C LEU A 57 -9.29 17.75 13.99
N LEU A 58 -9.81 17.65 15.21
CA LEU A 58 -9.77 18.75 16.17
C LEU A 58 -8.33 19.20 16.46
N LYS A 59 -7.42 18.25 16.68
CA LYS A 59 -5.99 18.56 16.89
C LYS A 59 -5.35 19.25 15.69
N ARG A 60 -5.72 18.85 14.47
CA ARG A 60 -5.26 19.51 13.24
C ARG A 60 -5.86 20.90 13.11
N PHE A 61 -7.15 21.04 13.39
CA PHE A 61 -7.85 22.30 13.35
C PHE A 61 -7.19 23.29 14.32
N GLU A 62 -6.95 22.94 15.59
CA GLU A 62 -6.34 23.86 16.57
C GLU A 62 -5.06 24.57 16.07
N ARG A 63 -4.28 23.97 15.15
CA ARG A 63 -3.12 24.61 14.52
C ARG A 63 -3.46 25.83 13.64
N TYR A 64 -4.68 25.87 13.10
CA TYR A 64 -5.20 26.92 12.24
C TYR A 64 -6.10 27.91 12.98
N ARG A 65 -6.27 27.76 14.29
CA ARG A 65 -7.23 28.55 15.07
C ARG A 65 -6.78 30.01 15.22
N PRO A 66 -7.57 30.99 14.74
CA PRO A 66 -7.23 32.41 14.93
C PRO A 66 -7.34 32.81 16.41
N MET A 67 -6.44 33.68 16.88
CA MET A 67 -6.41 34.12 18.29
C MET A 67 -7.71 34.80 18.75
N ASP A 68 -8.45 35.44 17.85
CA ASP A 68 -9.71 36.16 18.13
C ASP A 68 -10.94 35.22 18.17
N ASN A 69 -10.85 34.02 17.60
CA ASN A 69 -11.99 33.11 17.46
C ASN A 69 -12.19 32.16 18.67
N ARG A 70 -11.92 32.67 19.88
CA ARG A 70 -12.02 31.90 21.13
C ARG A 70 -13.43 31.85 21.71
N ARG A 71 -14.34 32.71 21.24
CA ARG A 71 -15.70 32.85 21.79
C ARG A 71 -16.63 31.68 21.47
N ASN A 72 -16.41 30.94 20.38
CA ASN A 72 -17.23 29.77 20.04
C ASN A 72 -16.39 28.64 19.40
N PRO A 73 -15.79 27.73 20.20
CA PRO A 73 -14.97 26.63 19.71
C PRO A 73 -15.74 25.68 18.78
N ASP A 74 -17.00 25.36 19.13
CA ASP A 74 -17.77 24.33 18.44
C ASP A 74 -18.22 24.78 17.05
N ALA A 75 -18.68 26.03 16.94
CA ALA A 75 -19.06 26.61 15.65
C ALA A 75 -17.86 26.65 14.67
N TRP A 76 -16.67 26.95 15.20
CA TRP A 76 -15.45 26.98 14.42
C TRP A 76 -14.99 25.57 14.00
N ALA A 77 -15.02 24.60 14.91
CA ALA A 77 -14.72 23.20 14.61
C ALA A 77 -15.66 22.63 13.54
N TRP A 78 -16.96 22.93 13.62
CA TRP A 78 -17.94 22.52 12.61
C TRP A 78 -17.71 23.15 11.24
N MET A 79 -17.36 24.44 11.20
CA MET A 79 -16.98 25.12 9.96
C MET A 79 -15.77 24.46 9.31
N MET A 80 -14.73 24.18 10.11
CA MET A 80 -13.52 23.49 9.64
C MET A 80 -13.82 22.08 9.14
N TYR A 81 -14.67 21.33 9.84
CA TYR A 81 -15.12 20.01 9.40
C TYR A 81 -15.79 20.07 8.02
N ARG A 82 -16.74 20.99 7.80
CA ARG A 82 -17.43 21.15 6.50
C ARG A 82 -16.45 21.51 5.38
N HIS A 83 -15.51 22.41 5.64
CA HIS A 83 -14.47 22.75 4.66
C HIS A 83 -13.57 21.56 4.34
N TYR A 84 -13.15 20.83 5.38
CA TYR A 84 -12.29 19.65 5.23
C TYR A 84 -13.01 18.55 4.42
N TYR A 85 -14.25 18.22 4.78
CA TYR A 85 -15.07 17.25 4.06
C TYR A 85 -15.27 17.64 2.59
N SER A 86 -15.55 18.92 2.30
CA SER A 86 -15.69 19.40 0.92
C SER A 86 -14.40 19.24 0.10
N LYS A 87 -13.24 19.47 0.71
CA LYS A 87 -11.94 19.26 0.05
C LYS A 87 -11.63 17.78 -0.17
N LEU A 88 -12.05 16.92 0.76
CA LEU A 88 -11.86 15.48 0.70
C LEU A 88 -12.75 14.79 -0.33
N ALA A 89 -14.02 15.19 -0.42
CA ALA A 89 -15.00 14.67 -1.37
C ALA A 89 -14.79 15.21 -2.79
N GLY A 90 -14.04 16.30 -2.94
CA GLY A 90 -13.63 16.82 -4.24
C GLY A 90 -12.42 16.08 -4.83
N ASN A 91 -12.14 16.32 -6.12
CA ASN A 91 -11.00 15.75 -6.84
C ASN A 91 -9.66 16.46 -6.51
N SER A 92 -9.41 16.74 -5.24
CA SER A 92 -8.20 17.44 -4.80
C SER A 92 -7.06 16.45 -4.52
N ARG A 93 -5.80 16.89 -4.63
CA ARG A 93 -4.61 16.07 -4.26
C ARG A 93 -4.58 15.65 -2.78
N LEU A 94 -5.48 16.19 -1.95
CA LEU A 94 -5.65 15.83 -0.54
C LEU A 94 -6.92 15.00 -0.32
N GLY A 95 -7.58 14.54 -1.39
CA GLY A 95 -8.80 13.77 -1.33
C GLY A 95 -8.60 12.36 -0.76
N PHE A 96 -9.70 11.75 -0.31
CA PHE A 96 -9.67 10.39 0.26
C PHE A 96 -9.02 9.37 -0.67
N ALA A 97 -9.29 9.46 -1.96
CA ALA A 97 -8.71 8.56 -2.96
C ALA A 97 -7.18 8.64 -3.01
N GLN A 98 -6.60 9.83 -2.80
CA GLN A 98 -5.15 10.00 -2.84
C GLN A 98 -4.50 9.42 -1.58
N VAL A 99 -5.04 9.72 -0.39
CA VAL A 99 -4.54 9.15 0.88
C VAL A 99 -4.61 7.63 0.85
N PHE A 100 -5.76 7.09 0.43
CA PHE A 100 -5.95 5.66 0.26
C PHE A 100 -4.90 5.07 -0.69
N LYS A 101 -4.74 5.65 -1.89
CA LYS A 101 -3.81 5.18 -2.90
C LYS A 101 -2.36 5.19 -2.41
N ASP A 102 -1.94 6.26 -1.73
CA ASP A 102 -0.57 6.41 -1.26
C ASP A 102 -0.22 5.35 -0.22
N VAL A 103 -1.11 5.13 0.76
CA VAL A 103 -0.91 4.09 1.79
C VAL A 103 -0.98 2.70 1.18
N PHE A 104 -1.97 2.45 0.30
CA PHE A 104 -2.11 1.17 -0.39
C PHE A 104 -0.84 0.83 -1.17
N SER A 105 -0.38 1.71 -2.04
CA SER A 105 0.83 1.47 -2.86
C SER A 105 2.06 1.25 -1.99
N GLN A 106 2.23 2.03 -0.93
CA GLN A 106 3.37 1.88 -0.03
C GLN A 106 3.40 0.51 0.67
N VAL A 107 2.25 0.08 1.23
CA VAL A 107 2.15 -1.19 1.94
C VAL A 107 2.25 -2.36 0.95
N TYR A 108 1.56 -2.29 -0.18
CA TYR A 108 1.62 -3.30 -1.23
C TYR A 108 3.07 -3.54 -1.70
N ASP A 109 3.79 -2.47 -2.06
CA ASP A 109 5.17 -2.58 -2.54
C ASP A 109 6.11 -3.14 -1.48
N LYS A 110 5.85 -2.84 -0.20
CA LYS A 110 6.63 -3.35 0.92
C LYS A 110 6.40 -4.85 1.11
N GLU A 111 5.13 -5.30 1.11
CA GLU A 111 4.79 -6.70 1.28
C GLU A 111 5.22 -7.54 0.08
N MET A 112 5.04 -7.06 -1.15
CA MET A 112 5.57 -7.73 -2.35
C MET A 112 7.08 -7.92 -2.30
N ARG A 113 7.83 -6.92 -1.81
CA ARG A 113 9.29 -7.03 -1.63
C ARG A 113 9.66 -8.02 -0.53
N LYS A 114 8.84 -8.15 0.50
CA LYS A 114 9.06 -9.11 1.60
C LYS A 114 8.82 -10.55 1.12
N LEU A 115 7.66 -10.81 0.52
CA LEU A 115 7.28 -12.12 -0.02
C LEU A 115 8.27 -12.60 -1.09
N LYS A 116 8.73 -11.71 -1.97
CA LYS A 116 9.76 -12.06 -2.94
C LYS A 116 11.07 -12.51 -2.28
N LYS A 117 11.51 -11.83 -1.22
CA LYS A 117 12.73 -12.23 -0.49
C LYS A 117 12.56 -13.55 0.23
N GLU A 118 11.37 -13.84 0.75
CA GLU A 118 11.07 -15.12 1.41
C GLU A 118 11.14 -16.27 0.41
N ASN A 119 10.54 -16.11 -0.78
CA ASN A 119 10.58 -17.13 -1.84
C ASN A 119 11.99 -17.33 -2.42
N ASP A 120 12.76 -16.24 -2.56
CA ASP A 120 14.16 -16.32 -2.98
C ASP A 120 14.98 -17.13 -1.94
N ASN A 121 14.76 -16.89 -0.63
CA ASN A 121 15.47 -17.62 0.43
C ASN A 121 15.09 -19.11 0.52
N GLU A 122 13.81 -19.46 0.30
CA GLU A 122 13.35 -20.85 0.26
C GLU A 122 13.92 -21.61 -0.95
N SER A 123 14.24 -20.92 -2.04
CA SER A 123 14.89 -21.51 -3.22
C SER A 123 16.37 -21.88 -2.99
N PHE A 124 16.99 -21.39 -1.92
CA PHE A 124 18.40 -21.66 -1.55
C PHE A 124 18.56 -22.69 -0.42
N LEU A 125 17.47 -23.21 0.13
CA LEU A 125 17.44 -24.28 1.14
C LEU A 125 17.09 -25.63 0.50
#